data_AF-A0AAJ5WTJ9-F1
#
_entry.id   AF-A0AAJ5WTJ9-F1
#
_cell.length_a   1.000
_cell.length_b   1.000
_cell.length_c   1.000
_cell.angle_alpha   90.00
_cell.angle_beta   90.00
_cell.angle_gamma   90.00
#
_symmetry.space_group_name_H-M   'P 1'
#
loop_
_entity.id
_entity.type
_entity.pdbx_description
1 polymer ?
#
loop_
_entity_poly.entity_id
_entity_poly.type
_entity_poly.pdbx_seq_one_letter_code
_entity_poly.pdbx_strand_id
1 'polypeptide(L)'
;MEKVIHPRIIVVIDLLQESGFRWQMEDYMLYFLKDRQVTQTEVVVALHLGFGIPLEEADQIVRNRNIMEYESIENTAYQTFLYMFYEPVATNDSDGDSVTVRF
;
A
#
# COMPACT_ATOMS: atom_id res chain seq x y z
N MET A 1 -8.90 -10.93 -15.56
CA MET A 1 -9.45 -10.64 -14.23
C MET A 1 -8.80 -9.35 -13.77
N GLU A 2 -9.57 -8.29 -13.62
CA GLU A 2 -9.05 -7.01 -13.13
C GLU A 2 -8.78 -7.16 -11.62
N LYS A 3 -7.55 -6.90 -11.18
CA LYS A 3 -7.19 -7.02 -9.76
C LYS A 3 -7.74 -5.80 -9.02
N VAL A 4 -8.50 -6.04 -7.96
CA VAL A 4 -8.96 -4.98 -7.05
C VAL A 4 -7.86 -4.68 -6.04
N ILE A 5 -7.51 -3.40 -5.87
CA ILE A 5 -6.47 -2.97 -4.90
C ILE A 5 -7.14 -2.68 -3.55
N HIS A 6 -6.49 -3.09 -2.46
CA HIS A 6 -6.97 -2.81 -1.10
C HIS A 6 -7.13 -1.30 -0.85
N PRO A 7 -8.23 -0.80 -0.26
CA PRO A 7 -8.47 0.64 -0.08
C PRO A 7 -7.36 1.39 0.64
N ARG A 8 -6.77 0.79 1.68
CA ARG A 8 -5.60 1.35 2.37
C ARG A 8 -4.42 1.58 1.42
N ILE A 9 -4.17 0.67 0.48
CA ILE A 9 -3.08 0.81 -0.49
C ILE A 9 -3.40 1.89 -1.53
N ILE A 10 -4.67 2.08 -1.90
CA ILE A 10 -5.08 3.20 -2.76
C ILE A 10 -4.70 4.53 -2.10
N VAL A 11 -5.01 4.71 -0.81
CA VAL A 11 -4.61 5.91 -0.06
C VAL A 11 -3.10 6.13 -0.09
N VAL A 12 -2.30 5.07 0.03
CA VAL A 12 -0.83 5.19 -0.01
C VAL A 12 -0.32 5.52 -1.41
N ILE A 13 -0.95 4.99 -2.46
CA ILE A 13 -0.66 5.36 -3.86
C ILE A 13 -0.94 6.85 -4.07
N ASP A 14 -2.07 7.36 -3.58
CA ASP A 14 -2.41 8.77 -3.68
C ASP A 14 -1.37 9.65 -2.96
N LEU A 15 -0.95 9.25 -1.75
CA LEU A 15 0.11 9.94 -1.01
C LEU A 15 1.46 9.93 -1.74
N LEU A 16 1.81 8.82 -2.40
CA LEU A 16 3.02 8.73 -3.23
C LEU A 16 2.95 9.72 -4.40
N GLN A 17 1.80 9.80 -5.07
CA GLN A 17 1.58 10.76 -6.16
C GLN A 17 1.64 12.22 -5.65
N GLU A 18 1.02 12.51 -4.51
CA GLU A 18 1.05 13.84 -3.86
C GLU A 18 2.46 14.28 -3.48
N SER A 19 3.32 13.37 -3.03
CA SER A 19 4.73 13.67 -2.73
C SER A 19 5.54 14.05 -3.97
N GLY A 20 4.97 13.88 -5.17
CA GLY A 20 5.64 14.06 -6.44
C GLY A 20 6.68 12.97 -6.70
N PHE A 21 6.34 11.72 -6.37
CA PHE A 21 7.27 10.58 -6.44
C PHE A 21 8.12 10.60 -7.71
N ARG A 22 9.43 10.77 -7.49
CA ARG A 22 10.50 10.65 -8.48
C ARG A 22 11.61 9.86 -7.81
N TRP A 23 12.26 8.97 -8.56
CA TRP A 23 13.39 8.15 -8.11
C TRP A 23 14.52 8.93 -7.40
N GLN A 24 14.62 10.23 -7.63
CA GLN A 24 15.66 11.08 -7.03
C GLN A 24 15.25 11.67 -5.66
N MET A 25 14.00 11.47 -5.22
CA MET A 25 13.41 12.08 -4.01
C MET A 25 12.94 11.02 -2.99
N GLU A 26 13.50 9.81 -3.04
CA GLU A 26 13.12 8.67 -2.20
C GLU A 26 13.08 9.02 -0.71
N ASP A 27 14.12 9.67 -0.17
CA ASP A 27 14.19 9.97 1.27
C ASP A 27 13.06 10.93 1.70
N TYR A 28 12.81 11.99 0.93
CA TYR A 28 11.75 12.95 1.21
C TYR A 28 10.37 12.28 1.21
N MET A 29 10.13 11.43 0.21
CA MET A 29 8.91 10.64 0.12
C MET A 29 8.75 9.72 1.34
N LEU A 30 9.80 9.00 1.75
CA LEU A 30 9.73 8.09 2.90
C LEU A 30 9.47 8.84 4.21
N TYR A 31 10.07 10.01 4.42
CA TYR A 31 9.73 10.88 5.57
C TYR A 31 8.27 11.35 5.52
N PHE A 32 7.82 11.82 4.36
CA PHE A 32 6.44 12.28 4.15
C PHE A 32 5.40 11.20 4.47
N LEU A 33 5.68 9.95 4.09
CA LEU A 33 4.82 8.78 4.35
C LEU A 33 4.90 8.34 5.81
N LYS A 34 6.08 8.34 6.40
CA LYS A 34 6.28 8.03 7.82
C LYS A 34 5.49 8.98 8.72
N ASP A 35 5.51 10.28 8.44
CA ASP A 35 4.77 11.30 9.21
C ASP A 35 3.25 11.10 9.14
N ARG A 36 2.77 10.33 8.16
CA ARG A 36 1.36 9.92 7.99
C ARG A 36 1.06 8.52 8.50
N GLN A 37 1.98 7.93 9.27
CA GLN A 37 1.84 6.61 9.88
C GLN A 37 1.64 5.51 8.83
N VAL A 38 2.27 5.65 7.65
CA VAL A 38 2.33 4.58 6.66
C VAL A 38 3.41 3.59 7.07
N THR A 39 3.15 2.29 6.96
CA THR A 39 4.13 1.22 7.31
C THR A 39 5.07 0.91 6.15
N GLN A 40 6.21 0.25 6.42
CA GLN A 40 7.13 -0.17 5.35
C GLN A 40 6.41 -1.05 4.32
N THR A 41 5.66 -2.03 4.81
CA THR A 41 4.92 -2.98 3.99
C THR A 41 3.90 -2.30 3.11
N GLU A 42 3.18 -1.30 3.64
CA GLU A 42 2.23 -0.50 2.85
C GLU A 42 2.90 0.24 1.70
N VAL A 43 4.08 0.85 1.92
CA VAL A 43 4.83 1.54 0.87
C VAL A 43 5.33 0.56 -0.18
N VAL A 44 5.90 -0.58 0.23
CA VAL A 44 6.40 -1.61 -0.69
C VAL A 44 5.29 -2.11 -1.61
N VAL A 45 4.13 -2.44 -1.03
CA VAL A 45 2.98 -2.93 -1.79
C VAL A 45 2.39 -1.82 -2.69
N ALA A 46 2.34 -0.57 -2.22
CA ALA A 46 1.86 0.55 -3.03
C ALA A 46 2.77 0.84 -4.24
N LEU A 47 4.10 0.82 -4.06
CA LEU A 47 5.07 0.94 -5.15
C LEU A 47 4.89 -0.20 -6.17
N HIS A 48 4.66 -1.42 -5.68
CA HIS A 48 4.46 -2.57 -6.54
C HIS A 48 3.16 -2.49 -7.34
N LEU A 49 2.03 -2.29 -6.68
CA LEU A 49 0.71 -2.32 -7.32
C LEU A 49 0.37 -1.04 -8.08
N GLY A 50 0.79 0.12 -7.56
CA GLY A 50 0.47 1.44 -8.14
C GLY A 50 1.45 1.92 -9.19
N PHE A 51 2.71 1.52 -9.12
CA PHE A 51 3.79 2.00 -9.99
C PHE A 51 4.49 0.90 -10.79
N GLY A 52 4.08 -0.37 -10.61
CA GLY A 52 4.61 -1.51 -11.36
C GLY A 52 6.06 -1.89 -11.01
N ILE A 53 6.56 -1.42 -9.86
CA ILE A 53 7.92 -1.71 -9.41
C ILE A 53 7.97 -3.16 -8.89
N PRO A 54 8.95 -3.99 -9.26
CA PRO A 54 9.10 -5.33 -8.68
C PRO A 54 9.17 -5.28 -7.15
N LEU A 55 8.52 -6.24 -6.45
CA LEU A 55 8.46 -6.24 -4.98
C LEU A 55 9.85 -6.17 -4.32
N GLU A 56 10.83 -6.89 -4.87
CA GLU A 56 12.21 -6.87 -4.36
C GLU A 56 12.86 -5.49 -4.49
N GLU A 57 12.64 -4.81 -5.62
CA GLU A 57 13.15 -3.45 -5.84
C GLU A 57 12.43 -2.44 -4.93
N ALA A 58 11.11 -2.56 -4.78
CA ALA A 58 10.33 -1.74 -3.86
C ALA A 58 10.80 -1.91 -2.40
N ASP A 59 11.09 -3.15 -1.97
CA ASP A 59 11.64 -3.43 -0.64
C ASP A 59 13.01 -2.79 -0.44
N GLN A 60 13.89 -2.86 -1.44
CA GLN A 60 15.20 -2.21 -1.41
C GLN A 60 15.09 -0.69 -1.27
N ILE A 61 14.17 -0.03 -1.99
CA ILE A 61 13.95 1.42 -1.88
C ILE A 61 13.58 1.80 -0.45
N VAL A 62 12.68 1.05 0.18
CA VAL A 62 12.12 1.38 1.50
C VAL A 62 13.10 1.03 2.63
N ARG A 63 13.69 -0.17 2.61
CA ARG A 63 14.48 -0.68 3.75
C ARG A 63 15.91 -0.17 3.77
N ASN A 64 16.54 0.08 2.62
CA ASN A 64 17.95 0.49 2.58
C ASN A 64 18.20 1.86 3.22
N ARG A 65 17.17 2.70 3.33
CA ARG A 65 17.28 4.06 3.88
C ARG A 65 17.15 4.12 5.40
N ASN A 66 16.64 3.07 6.05
CA ASN A 66 16.39 3.02 7.49
C ASN A 66 15.60 4.24 8.04
N ILE A 67 14.69 4.80 7.23
CA ILE A 67 13.86 5.96 7.59
C ILE A 67 12.60 5.51 8.36
N MET A 68 11.94 4.48 7.83
CA MET A 68 10.70 3.94 8.38
C MET A 68 10.98 2.90 9.46
N GLU A 69 10.06 2.73 10.41
CA GLU A 69 10.22 1.75 11.50
C GLU A 69 10.24 0.31 10.99
N TYR A 70 11.11 -0.51 11.57
CA TYR A 70 11.18 -1.93 11.25
C TYR A 70 9.93 -2.66 11.73
N GLU A 71 9.31 -3.39 10.82
CA GLU A 71 8.22 -4.31 11.13
C GLU A 71 8.75 -5.72 11.41
N SER A 72 8.05 -6.46 12.27
CA SER A 72 8.37 -7.88 12.47
C SER A 72 8.08 -8.67 11.18
N ILE A 73 8.71 -9.84 11.05
CA ILE A 73 8.53 -10.72 9.89
C ILE A 73 7.06 -11.18 9.81
N GLU A 74 6.44 -11.48 10.95
CA GLU A 74 5.04 -11.89 11.04
C GLU A 74 4.11 -10.78 10.56
N ASN A 75 4.32 -9.55 11.01
CA ASN A 75 3.51 -8.39 10.59
C ASN A 75 3.68 -8.08 9.11
N THR A 76 4.92 -8.15 8.61
CA THR A 76 5.22 -7.94 7.19
C THR A 76 4.50 -8.98 6.34
N ALA A 77 4.60 -10.27 6.71
CA ALA A 77 3.97 -11.37 5.97
C ALA A 77 2.44 -11.25 5.98
N TYR A 78 1.84 -10.98 7.14
CA TYR A 78 0.41 -10.81 7.28
C TYR A 78 -0.14 -9.66 6.43
N GLN A 79 0.48 -8.47 6.53
CA GLN A 79 0.06 -7.30 5.76
C GLN A 79 0.26 -7.50 4.26
N THR A 80 1.38 -8.10 3.85
CA THR A 80 1.64 -8.40 2.43
C THR A 80 0.55 -9.31 1.88
N PHE A 81 0.19 -10.38 2.61
CA PHE A 81 -0.90 -11.27 2.21
C PHE A 81 -2.23 -10.53 2.11
N LEU A 82 -2.59 -9.75 3.15
CA LEU A 82 -3.83 -8.97 3.21
C LEU A 82 -3.98 -8.03 2.02
N TYR A 83 -2.91 -7.36 1.61
CA TYR A 83 -2.96 -6.34 0.56
C TYR A 83 -2.81 -6.90 -0.85
N MET A 84 -1.95 -7.90 -1.06
CA MET A 84 -1.68 -8.47 -2.38
C MET A 84 -2.78 -9.40 -2.89
N PHE A 85 -3.52 -10.02 -1.96
CA PHE A 85 -4.61 -10.96 -2.25
C PHE A 85 -5.95 -10.42 -1.79
N TYR A 86 -6.09 -9.09 -1.76
CA TYR A 86 -7.34 -8.46 -1.40
C TYR A 86 -8.45 -8.85 -2.37
N GLU A 87 -9.51 -9.43 -1.83
CA GLU A 87 -10.78 -9.66 -2.51
C GLU A 87 -11.83 -8.82 -1.80
N PRO A 88 -12.56 -7.94 -2.50
CA PRO A 88 -13.67 -7.23 -1.88
C PRO A 88 -14.68 -8.29 -1.42
N VAL A 89 -15.08 -8.20 -0.15
CA VAL A 89 -16.14 -9.06 0.35
C VAL A 89 -17.39 -8.72 -0.44
N ALA A 90 -17.81 -9.61 -1.34
CA ALA A 90 -19.11 -9.51 -1.96
C ALA A 90 -20.12 -9.63 -0.83
N THR A 91 -20.75 -8.52 -0.46
CA THR A 91 -22.00 -8.59 0.29
C THR A 91 -22.98 -9.26 -0.66
N ASN A 92 -23.32 -10.52 -0.40
CA ASN A 92 -24.48 -11.12 -1.01
C ASN A 92 -25.69 -10.35 -0.47
N ASP A 93 -26.04 -9.26 -1.15
CA ASP A 93 -27.33 -8.60 -1.00
C ASP A 93 -28.37 -9.52 -1.64
N SER A 94 -28.69 -10.61 -0.92
CA SER A 94 -29.94 -11.32 -1.08
C SER A 94 -31.05 -10.42 -0.56
N ASP A 95 -31.34 -9.37 -1.31
CA ASP A 95 -32.60 -8.65 -1.43
C ASP A 95 -32.26 -7.25 -1.95
N GLY A 96 -32.77 -6.95 -3.15
CA GLY A 96 -32.47 -5.71 -3.84
C GLY A 96 -32.92 -4.49 -3.04
N ASP A 97 -31.98 -3.77 -2.44
CA ASP A 97 -32.08 -2.32 -2.30
C ASP A 97 -30.72 -1.70 -1.92
N SER A 98 -30.28 -0.76 -2.75
CA SER A 98 -29.21 0.23 -2.52
C SER A 98 -27.89 -0.21 -1.85
N VAL A 99 -26.82 -0.25 -2.65
CA VAL A 99 -25.43 -0.31 -2.19
C VAL A 99 -25.11 0.93 -1.35
N THR A 100 -24.87 0.73 -0.05
CA THR A 100 -24.31 1.77 0.82
C THR A 100 -22.88 1.39 1.20
N VAL A 101 -21.89 2.02 0.55
CA VAL A 101 -20.49 1.95 1.00
C VAL A 101 -20.36 2.84 2.24
N ARG A 102 -20.00 2.26 3.39
CA ARG A 102 -19.68 3.03 4.60
C ARG A 102 -18.17 3.26 4.68
N PHE A 103 -17.80 4.53 4.85
CA PHE A 103 -16.43 5.02 5.07
C PHE A 103 -15.98 4.81 6.52
#